data_AF-A0A9E6FCX8-F1
#
_entry.id   AF-A0A9E6FCX8-F1
#
_cell.length_a   1.000
_cell.length_b   1.000
_cell.length_c   1.000
_cell.angle_alpha   90.00
_cell.angle_beta   90.00
_cell.angle_gamma   90.00
#
_symmetry.space_group_name_H-M   'P 1'
#
loop_
_entity.id
_entity.type
_entity.pdbx_description
1 polymer ?
#
loop_
_entity_poly.entity_id
_entity_poly.type
_entity_poly.pdbx_seq_one_letter_code
_entity_poly.pdbx_strand_id
1 'polypeptide(L)'
;MQDLQELIKLIDDAIKEDASPLITEGNIIKDGYDEEVDELRNIIKNSKDWLSAYQKKLINDSQINALKIKYTNISGYFIEIPNSQISKIPSYFVHKQTLVSATRFITKELKDFEKKLFEGEGILAQKEYEIFLKIREHILDNYKEIKKKGENIAFIDFIASLSQVASENNYTKPHIHEGYNLEIKGGRHPVIEKFESDFISNDLLLKEEEFVHILTGPNMGGKSTFLRQNALIILLAHMGSFVPAKTASIPLTDKIFSRIGASDNLALGQSTFMVEMQEVANILNNSTKKSFVIIDEIGRGTSTYDGMSLAWAILKYNHDSIGAKTLFATHYHELVDESKILSGVKNFSIAVGENDENLIFLRKIIPGGIKKSYGIEVARIAGIGNEIILEARKMLKKLELEHKGDKISQLSFGDFGYKPEIQIIEKESEVEEEIKNIDINNITPIDALVILQSLKKKVRE
;
A
#
# COMPACT_ATOMS: atom_id res chain seq x y z
N MET A 1 36.81 6.61 -15.72
CA MET A 1 36.80 5.18 -15.33
C MET A 1 37.88 4.80 -14.33
N GLN A 2 38.93 5.61 -14.11
CA GLN A 2 40.06 5.28 -13.20
C GLN A 2 39.74 5.30 -11.69
N ASP A 3 38.63 5.87 -11.24
CA ASP A 3 38.52 6.37 -9.85
C ASP A 3 38.30 5.33 -8.73
N LEU A 4 38.09 4.05 -9.04
CA LEU A 4 37.99 2.98 -8.01
C LEU A 4 38.74 1.70 -8.36
N GLN A 5 39.46 1.66 -9.50
CA GLN A 5 40.22 0.46 -9.87
C GLN A 5 41.33 0.17 -8.86
N GLU A 6 41.96 1.22 -8.33
CA GLU A 6 42.95 1.09 -7.26
C GLU A 6 42.33 0.56 -5.97
N LEU A 7 41.11 0.98 -5.64
CA LEU A 7 40.41 0.49 -4.45
C LEU A 7 39.98 -0.97 -4.59
N ILE A 8 39.47 -1.35 -5.76
CA ILE A 8 39.14 -2.75 -6.07
C ILE A 8 40.39 -3.61 -5.96
N LYS A 9 41.49 -3.17 -6.58
CA LYS A 9 42.77 -3.88 -6.50
C LYS A 9 43.28 -3.97 -5.05
N LEU A 10 43.18 -2.91 -4.25
CA LEU A 10 43.56 -2.94 -2.85
C LEU A 10 42.79 -4.02 -2.08
N ILE A 11 41.47 -4.09 -2.28
CA ILE A 11 40.63 -5.10 -1.60
C ILE A 11 40.97 -6.51 -2.11
N ASP A 12 41.11 -6.68 -3.43
CA ASP A 12 41.43 -7.95 -4.06
C ASP A 12 42.82 -8.47 -3.66
N ASP A 13 43.82 -7.59 -3.49
CA ASP A 13 45.16 -7.98 -3.08
C ASP A 13 45.24 -8.23 -1.56
N ALA A 14 44.40 -7.55 -0.76
CA ALA A 14 44.51 -7.57 0.70
C ALA A 14 43.56 -8.52 1.43
N ILE A 15 42.32 -8.72 0.98
CA ILE A 15 41.26 -9.38 1.76
C ILE A 15 40.95 -10.78 1.23
N LYS A 16 41.03 -11.80 2.09
CA LYS A 16 40.68 -13.19 1.72
C LYS A 16 39.22 -13.31 1.28
N GLU A 17 38.95 -14.14 0.27
CA GLU A 17 37.58 -14.42 -0.19
C GLU A 17 36.76 -15.17 0.89
N ASP A 18 37.43 -15.99 1.70
CA ASP A 18 36.88 -16.74 2.83
C ASP A 18 37.17 -16.08 4.18
N ALA A 19 37.34 -14.75 4.20
CA ALA A 19 37.62 -13.99 5.41
C ALA A 19 36.57 -14.25 6.51
N SER A 20 37.04 -14.33 7.77
CA SER A 20 36.15 -14.56 8.91
C SER A 20 35.12 -13.42 9.04
N PRO A 21 33.83 -13.73 9.32
CA PRO A 21 32.84 -12.69 9.62
C PRO A 21 33.14 -11.95 10.93
N LEU A 22 33.89 -12.58 11.84
CA LEU A 22 34.36 -11.97 13.09
C LEU A 22 35.78 -11.42 12.88
N ILE A 23 35.87 -10.11 12.72
CA ILE A 23 37.14 -9.40 12.48
C ILE A 23 38.17 -9.55 13.62
N THR A 24 37.74 -10.02 14.79
CA THR A 24 38.60 -10.25 15.96
C THR A 24 39.23 -11.64 15.99
N GLU A 25 38.76 -12.57 15.17
CA GLU A 25 39.26 -13.96 15.12
C GLU A 25 40.39 -14.15 14.09
N GLY A 26 40.79 -13.07 13.40
CA GLY A 26 41.79 -13.10 12.33
C GLY A 26 41.30 -13.83 11.09
N ASN A 27 42.25 -14.31 10.28
CA ASN A 27 42.02 -14.87 8.95
C ASN A 27 41.37 -13.89 7.98
N ILE A 28 41.82 -12.63 7.96
CA ILE A 28 41.26 -11.57 7.11
C ILE A 28 42.19 -11.25 5.93
N ILE A 29 43.49 -11.15 6.19
CA ILE A 29 44.47 -10.62 5.24
C ILE A 29 45.06 -11.74 4.38
N LYS A 30 45.10 -11.57 3.04
CA LYS A 30 45.67 -12.54 2.10
C LYS A 30 47.16 -12.81 2.37
N ASP A 31 47.61 -14.00 2.00
CA ASP A 31 49.04 -14.33 1.98
C ASP A 31 49.76 -13.44 0.96
N GLY A 32 50.95 -12.93 1.29
CA GLY A 32 51.77 -12.09 0.41
C GLY A 32 51.43 -10.59 0.44
N TYR A 33 50.41 -10.17 1.19
CA TYR A 33 50.06 -8.76 1.33
C TYR A 33 50.92 -8.03 2.36
N ASP A 34 51.23 -8.69 3.49
CA ASP A 34 52.05 -8.14 4.57
C ASP A 34 53.03 -9.20 5.07
N GLU A 35 54.33 -8.89 4.98
CA GLU A 35 55.41 -9.83 5.29
C GLU A 35 55.39 -10.28 6.76
N GLU A 36 55.02 -9.39 7.69
CA GLU A 36 54.96 -9.71 9.12
C GLU A 36 53.80 -10.65 9.44
N VAL A 37 52.65 -10.44 8.80
CA VAL A 37 51.50 -11.37 8.86
C VAL A 37 51.91 -12.76 8.35
N ASP A 38 52.61 -12.82 7.21
CA ASP A 38 53.05 -14.09 6.63
C ASP A 38 54.08 -14.81 7.51
N GLU A 39 55.03 -14.08 8.11
CA GLU A 39 55.99 -14.63 9.06
C GLU A 39 55.30 -15.20 10.30
N LEU A 40 54.42 -14.43 10.94
CA LEU A 40 53.65 -14.88 12.11
C LEU A 40 52.78 -16.10 11.78
N ARG A 41 52.12 -16.08 10.63
CA ARG A 41 51.31 -17.20 10.13
C ARG A 41 52.15 -18.43 9.86
N ASN A 42 53.36 -18.28 9.31
CA ASN A 42 54.29 -19.39 9.11
C ASN A 42 54.77 -19.99 10.44
N ILE A 43 55.09 -19.15 11.44
CA ILE A 43 55.43 -19.61 12.80
C ILE A 43 54.29 -20.43 13.41
N ILE A 44 53.05 -19.95 13.29
CA ILE A 44 51.85 -20.66 13.76
C ILE A 44 51.61 -21.93 12.95
N LYS A 45 51.86 -21.94 11.63
CA LYS A 45 51.72 -23.15 10.79
C LYS A 45 52.72 -24.24 11.18
N ASN A 46 53.96 -23.85 11.48
CA ASN A 46 55.03 -24.74 11.94
C ASN A 46 54.79 -25.28 13.37
N SER A 47 53.78 -24.76 14.09
CA SER A 47 53.34 -25.32 15.38
C SER A 47 52.89 -26.78 15.27
N LYS A 48 52.29 -27.18 14.15
CA LYS A 48 51.87 -28.57 13.89
C LYS A 48 53.06 -29.51 13.77
N ASP A 49 54.15 -29.05 13.16
CA ASP A 49 55.39 -29.83 13.05
C ASP A 49 56.05 -30.00 14.41
N TRP A 50 56.05 -28.95 15.24
CA TRP A 50 56.50 -29.04 16.62
C TRP A 50 55.69 -30.06 17.44
N LEU A 51 54.35 -30.01 17.35
CA LEU A 51 53.46 -30.96 18.04
C LEU A 51 53.71 -32.41 17.60
N SER A 52 53.93 -32.62 16.29
CA SER A 52 54.28 -33.93 15.73
C SER A 52 55.62 -34.45 16.24
N ALA A 53 56.65 -33.60 16.24
CA ALA A 53 57.97 -33.92 16.76
C ALA A 53 57.95 -34.20 18.27
N TYR A 54 57.22 -33.38 19.03
CA TYR A 54 57.07 -33.53 20.48
C TYR A 54 56.29 -34.80 20.84
N GLN A 55 55.25 -35.15 20.07
CA GLN A 55 54.55 -36.43 20.25
C GLN A 55 55.49 -37.62 20.02
N LYS A 56 56.34 -37.60 18.99
CA LYS A 56 57.33 -38.66 18.74
C LYS A 56 58.34 -38.78 19.88
N LYS A 57 58.83 -37.65 20.40
CA LYS A 57 59.71 -37.60 21.59
C LYS A 57 59.04 -38.29 22.79
N LEU A 58 57.80 -37.92 23.10
CA LEU A 58 57.04 -38.52 24.20
C LEU A 58 56.79 -40.03 24.03
N ILE A 59 56.52 -40.49 22.81
CA ILE A 59 56.36 -41.93 22.51
C ILE A 59 57.67 -42.68 22.77
N ASN A 60 58.81 -42.14 22.32
CA ASN A 60 60.12 -42.75 22.54
C ASN A 60 60.51 -42.80 24.02
N ASP A 61 60.25 -41.72 24.76
CA ASP A 61 60.61 -41.60 26.18
C ASP A 61 59.74 -42.50 27.08
N SER A 62 58.44 -42.62 26.77
CA SER A 62 57.48 -43.39 27.58
C SER A 62 57.26 -44.83 27.10
N GLN A 63 57.65 -45.15 25.86
CA GLN A 63 57.34 -46.41 25.17
C GLN A 63 55.82 -46.67 25.02
N ILE A 64 55.01 -45.62 25.02
CA ILE A 64 53.54 -45.66 24.88
C ILE A 64 53.17 -45.26 23.44
N ASN A 65 53.12 -46.24 22.53
CA ASN A 65 52.79 -46.00 21.12
C ASN A 65 51.37 -45.44 20.89
N ALA A 66 50.45 -45.64 21.84
CA ALA A 66 49.07 -45.17 21.77
C ALA A 66 48.87 -43.71 22.21
N LEU A 67 49.94 -43.03 22.65
CA LEU A 67 49.91 -41.64 23.09
C LEU A 67 49.55 -40.69 21.94
N LYS A 68 48.57 -39.82 22.16
CA LYS A 68 48.18 -38.78 21.19
C LYS A 68 48.10 -37.41 21.85
N ILE A 69 48.63 -36.39 21.19
CA ILE A 69 48.38 -34.99 21.55
C ILE A 69 47.10 -34.55 20.85
N LYS A 70 46.15 -33.98 21.60
CA LYS A 70 44.85 -33.51 21.12
C LYS A 70 44.56 -32.11 21.68
N TYR A 71 43.61 -31.42 21.06
CA TYR A 71 43.16 -30.09 21.47
C TYR A 71 41.63 -30.07 21.65
N THR A 72 41.14 -29.34 22.65
CA THR A 72 39.73 -28.96 22.78
C THR A 72 39.59 -27.51 23.25
N ASN A 73 38.54 -26.81 22.83
CA ASN A 73 38.31 -25.40 23.20
C ASN A 73 38.21 -25.17 24.72
N ILE A 74 37.78 -26.19 25.49
CA ILE A 74 37.60 -26.09 26.94
C ILE A 74 38.88 -26.45 27.71
N SER A 75 39.66 -27.42 27.20
CA SER A 75 40.79 -27.99 27.94
C SER A 75 42.14 -27.71 27.31
N GLY A 76 42.20 -26.97 26.20
CA GLY A 76 43.43 -26.68 25.49
C GLY A 76 44.10 -27.93 24.91
N TYR A 77 45.41 -27.86 24.71
CA TYR A 77 46.23 -29.01 24.36
C TYR A 77 46.37 -29.97 25.55
N PHE A 78 46.31 -31.28 25.27
CA PHE A 78 46.54 -32.33 26.24
C PHE A 78 47.10 -33.59 25.57
N ILE A 79 47.73 -34.42 26.39
CA ILE A 79 48.24 -35.73 26.02
C ILE A 79 47.23 -36.78 26.49
N GLU A 80 46.69 -37.57 25.56
CA GLU A 80 45.74 -38.63 25.85
C GLU A 80 46.42 -39.99 25.79
N ILE A 81 46.28 -40.76 26.88
CA ILE A 81 46.88 -42.09 27.04
C ILE A 81 45.79 -43.08 27.45
N PRO A 82 45.73 -44.30 26.87
CA PRO A 82 44.78 -45.32 27.30
C PRO A 82 44.94 -45.70 28.77
N ASN A 83 43.83 -45.95 29.46
CA ASN A 83 43.85 -46.25 30.91
C ASN A 83 44.71 -47.49 31.24
N SER A 84 44.83 -48.45 30.31
CA SER A 84 45.66 -49.64 30.45
C SER A 84 47.18 -49.40 30.45
N GLN A 85 47.63 -48.20 30.07
CA GLN A 85 49.06 -47.87 29.92
C GLN A 85 49.53 -46.77 30.90
N ILE A 86 48.69 -46.35 31.84
CA ILE A 86 48.98 -45.28 32.80
C ILE A 86 50.15 -45.63 33.72
N SER A 87 50.37 -46.91 34.05
CA SER A 87 51.49 -47.32 34.92
C SER A 87 52.88 -47.04 34.35
N LYS A 88 52.97 -46.74 33.04
CA LYS A 88 54.22 -46.44 32.33
C LYS A 88 54.47 -44.94 32.14
N ILE A 89 53.64 -44.06 32.74
CA ILE A 89 53.80 -42.62 32.54
C ILE A 89 55.03 -42.09 33.29
N PRO A 90 55.84 -41.22 32.66
CA PRO A 90 56.89 -40.50 33.35
C PRO A 90 56.34 -39.55 34.43
N SER A 91 57.14 -39.29 35.46
CA SER A 91 56.75 -38.49 36.63
C SER A 91 56.46 -37.01 36.34
N TYR A 92 56.92 -36.49 35.19
CA TYR A 92 56.69 -35.09 34.77
C TYR A 92 55.33 -34.87 34.09
N PHE A 93 54.53 -35.92 33.91
CA PHE A 93 53.16 -35.81 33.41
C PHE A 93 52.23 -35.35 34.53
N VAL A 94 51.58 -34.21 34.35
CA VAL A 94 50.61 -33.67 35.29
C VAL A 94 49.22 -34.11 34.85
N HIS A 95 48.48 -34.78 35.75
CA HIS A 95 47.11 -35.23 35.48
C HIS A 95 46.18 -34.03 35.23
N LYS A 96 45.32 -34.13 34.20
CA LYS A 96 44.34 -33.10 33.83
C LYS A 96 42.90 -33.59 34.01
N GLN A 97 42.59 -34.78 33.50
CA GLN A 97 41.23 -35.33 33.50
C GLN A 97 41.24 -36.84 33.25
N THR A 98 40.38 -37.61 33.91
CA THR A 98 40.17 -39.05 33.63
C THR A 98 38.88 -39.25 32.83
N LEU A 99 38.94 -40.01 31.74
CA LEU A 99 37.79 -40.46 30.97
C LEU A 99 37.61 -41.98 31.12
N VAL A 100 36.46 -42.49 30.65
CA VAL A 100 36.10 -43.91 30.71
C VAL A 100 37.16 -44.81 30.06
N SER A 101 37.74 -44.39 28.92
CA SER A 101 38.71 -45.19 28.15
C SER A 101 40.15 -44.67 28.15
N ALA A 102 40.38 -43.42 28.56
CA ALA A 102 41.69 -42.77 28.50
C ALA A 102 41.85 -41.72 29.60
N THR A 103 43.09 -41.39 29.95
CA THR A 103 43.40 -40.30 30.88
C THR A 103 44.22 -39.23 30.17
N ARG A 104 43.89 -37.97 30.47
CA ARG A 104 44.48 -36.77 29.88
C ARG A 104 45.51 -36.17 30.83
N PHE A 105 46.66 -35.81 30.28
CA PHE A 105 47.79 -35.23 30.99
C PHE A 105 48.29 -33.96 30.28
N ILE A 106 49.07 -33.16 30.99
CA ILE A 106 49.79 -32.01 30.46
C ILE A 106 51.24 -32.05 30.95
N THR A 107 52.17 -31.56 30.15
CA THR A 107 53.57 -31.35 30.58
C THR A 107 53.87 -29.86 30.62
N LYS A 108 54.91 -29.48 31.35
CA LYS A 108 55.41 -28.09 31.34
C LYS A 108 55.75 -27.62 29.93
N GLU A 109 56.47 -28.45 29.16
CA GLU A 109 56.88 -28.16 27.78
C GLU A 109 55.67 -27.93 26.84
N LEU A 110 54.60 -28.73 26.96
CA LEU A 110 53.38 -28.56 26.17
C LEU A 110 52.56 -27.33 26.61
N LYS A 111 52.53 -27.02 27.90
CA LYS A 111 51.86 -25.82 28.43
C LYS A 111 52.58 -24.54 28.02
N ASP A 112 53.90 -24.53 28.06
CA ASP A 112 54.72 -23.38 27.66
C ASP A 112 54.60 -23.14 26.15
N PHE A 113 54.53 -24.21 25.35
CA PHE A 113 54.25 -24.12 23.91
C PHE A 113 52.85 -23.58 23.62
N GLU A 114 51.81 -24.12 24.29
CA GLU A 114 50.44 -23.64 24.16
C GLU A 114 50.32 -22.15 24.44
N LYS A 115 50.96 -21.67 25.52
CA LYS A 115 50.99 -20.24 25.84
C LYS A 115 51.61 -19.40 24.72
N LYS A 116 52.77 -19.81 24.20
CA LYS A 116 53.45 -19.11 23.09
C LYS A 116 52.63 -19.11 21.81
N LEU A 117 51.94 -20.22 21.53
CA LEU A 117 51.07 -20.34 20.35
C LEU A 117 49.90 -19.37 20.44
N PHE A 118 49.18 -19.34 21.56
CA PHE A 118 48.06 -18.41 21.76
C PHE A 118 48.50 -16.94 21.76
N GLU A 119 49.65 -16.62 22.36
CA GLU A 119 50.22 -15.27 22.29
C GLU A 119 50.53 -14.88 20.83
N GLY A 120 51.11 -15.79 20.04
CA GLY A 120 51.36 -15.58 18.61
C GLY A 120 50.09 -15.42 17.78
N GLU A 121 49.07 -16.27 17.99
CA GLU A 121 47.76 -16.16 17.33
C GLU A 121 47.07 -14.83 17.65
N GLY A 122 47.17 -14.37 18.91
CA GLY A 122 46.64 -13.07 19.33
C GLY A 122 47.37 -11.90 18.66
N ILE A 123 48.70 -11.95 18.56
CA ILE A 123 49.51 -10.92 17.87
C ILE A 123 49.16 -10.89 16.37
N LEU A 124 49.04 -12.06 15.73
CA LEU A 124 48.64 -12.17 14.33
C LEU A 124 47.24 -11.56 14.10
N ALA A 125 46.25 -11.94 14.91
CA ALA A 125 44.89 -11.43 14.79
C ALA A 125 44.83 -9.90 14.99
N GLN A 126 45.56 -9.38 15.98
CA GLN A 126 45.67 -7.94 16.22
C GLN A 126 46.29 -7.20 15.02
N LYS A 127 47.37 -7.75 14.45
CA LYS A 127 48.05 -7.17 13.28
C LYS A 127 47.14 -7.16 12.05
N GLU A 128 46.46 -8.27 11.77
CA GLU A 128 45.49 -8.35 10.68
C GLU A 128 44.34 -7.35 10.87
N TYR A 129 43.85 -7.19 12.09
CA TYR A 129 42.82 -6.20 12.43
C TYR A 129 43.31 -4.76 12.18
N GLU A 130 44.54 -4.42 12.57
CA GLU A 130 45.13 -3.11 12.31
C GLU A 130 45.27 -2.82 10.81
N ILE A 131 45.68 -3.81 10.02
CA ILE A 131 45.76 -3.69 8.56
C ILE A 131 44.36 -3.50 7.97
N PHE A 132 43.38 -4.29 8.40
CA PHE A 132 41.99 -4.16 7.97
C PHE A 132 41.43 -2.76 8.27
N LEU A 133 41.70 -2.21 9.45
CA LEU A 133 41.30 -0.84 9.80
C LEU A 133 41.90 0.19 8.85
N LYS A 134 43.18 0.07 8.48
CA LYS A 134 43.82 0.96 7.50
C LYS A 134 43.14 0.89 6.13
N ILE A 135 42.84 -0.32 5.66
CA ILE A 135 42.11 -0.52 4.40
C ILE A 135 40.73 0.14 4.47
N ARG A 136 40.02 -0.02 5.58
CA ARG A 136 38.71 0.62 5.80
C ARG A 136 38.81 2.14 5.75
N GLU A 137 39.80 2.76 6.39
CA GLU A 137 40.00 4.21 6.31
C GLU A 137 40.25 4.66 4.87
N HIS A 138 41.07 3.93 4.10
CA HIS A 138 41.27 4.21 2.67
C HIS A 138 39.97 4.08 1.84
N ILE A 139 39.11 3.12 2.16
CA ILE A 139 37.78 3.01 1.53
C ILE A 139 36.92 4.24 1.87
N LEU A 140 36.96 4.69 3.13
CA LEU A 140 36.20 5.86 3.60
C LEU A 140 36.65 7.17 2.95
N ASP A 141 37.95 7.33 2.68
CA ASP A 141 38.47 8.48 1.93
C ASP A 141 37.83 8.60 0.54
N ASN A 142 37.43 7.46 -0.04
CA ASN A 142 36.78 7.35 -1.34
C ASN A 142 35.24 7.28 -1.26
N TYR A 143 34.65 7.48 -0.07
CA TYR A 143 33.20 7.31 0.18
C TYR A 143 32.32 8.11 -0.80
N LYS A 144 32.70 9.35 -1.13
CA LYS A 144 31.92 10.21 -2.02
C LYS A 144 31.77 9.59 -3.42
N GLU A 145 32.85 9.04 -3.96
CA GLU A 145 32.84 8.40 -5.28
C GLU A 145 32.10 7.06 -5.26
N ILE A 146 32.26 6.26 -4.19
CA ILE A 146 31.51 5.02 -3.99
C ILE A 146 30.01 5.31 -3.96
N LYS A 147 29.58 6.27 -3.12
CA LYS A 147 28.18 6.67 -2.99
C LYS A 147 27.60 7.13 -4.32
N LYS A 148 28.31 8.02 -5.03
CA LYS A 148 27.89 8.54 -6.34
C LYS A 148 27.69 7.42 -7.37
N LYS A 149 28.60 6.44 -7.41
CA LYS A 149 28.43 5.28 -8.30
C LYS A 149 27.27 4.39 -7.87
N GLY A 150 27.07 4.18 -6.57
CA GLY A 150 25.91 3.46 -6.04
C GLY A 150 24.59 4.12 -6.43
N GLU A 151 24.49 5.45 -6.29
CA GLU A 151 23.32 6.24 -6.71
C GLU A 151 23.06 6.13 -8.23
N ASN A 152 24.12 6.17 -9.04
CA ASN A 152 23.99 5.98 -10.49
C ASN A 152 23.49 4.57 -10.86
N ILE A 153 24.01 3.52 -10.21
CA ILE A 153 23.55 2.14 -10.41
C ILE A 153 22.08 2.01 -10.00
N ALA A 154 21.71 2.56 -8.84
CA ALA A 154 20.33 2.55 -8.37
C ALA A 154 19.38 3.28 -9.33
N PHE A 155 19.83 4.40 -9.92
CA PHE A 155 19.04 5.13 -10.91
C PHE A 155 18.88 4.36 -12.24
N ILE A 156 19.93 3.66 -12.68
CA ILE A 156 19.86 2.78 -13.86
C ILE A 156 18.88 1.63 -13.60
N ASP A 157 18.98 0.97 -12.44
CA ASP A 157 18.07 -0.11 -12.03
C ASP A 157 16.60 0.36 -11.97
N PHE A 158 16.38 1.54 -11.38
CA PHE A 158 15.06 2.18 -11.34
C PHE A 158 14.47 2.40 -12.74
N ILE A 159 15.21 3.02 -13.67
CA ILE A 159 14.72 3.28 -15.04
C ILE A 159 14.56 1.97 -15.83
N ALA A 160 15.47 1.01 -15.66
CA ALA A 160 15.39 -0.28 -16.33
C ALA A 160 14.13 -1.06 -15.91
N SER A 161 13.83 -1.06 -14.61
CA SER A 161 12.62 -1.67 -14.05
C SER A 161 11.34 -1.04 -14.61
N LEU A 162 11.26 0.29 -14.64
CA LEU A 162 10.12 1.00 -15.25
C LEU A 162 9.97 0.67 -16.75
N SER A 163 11.08 0.60 -17.48
CA SER A 163 11.09 0.32 -18.92
C SER A 163 10.66 -1.11 -19.22
N GLN A 164 11.09 -2.09 -18.40
CA GLN A 164 10.68 -3.48 -18.52
C GLN A 164 9.16 -3.61 -18.31
N VAL A 165 8.63 -3.04 -17.22
CA VAL A 165 7.19 -3.04 -16.93
C VAL A 165 6.41 -2.37 -18.06
N ALA A 166 6.91 -1.27 -18.59
CA ALA A 166 6.25 -0.57 -19.69
C ALA A 166 6.17 -1.42 -20.96
N SER A 167 7.27 -2.09 -21.31
CA SER A 167 7.35 -2.95 -22.50
C SER A 167 6.47 -4.18 -22.39
N GLU A 168 6.48 -4.87 -21.24
CA GLU A 168 5.69 -6.09 -21.02
C GLU A 168 4.18 -5.82 -21.02
N ASN A 169 3.76 -4.61 -20.61
CA ASN A 169 2.35 -4.27 -20.40
C ASN A 169 1.76 -3.31 -21.43
N ASN A 170 2.52 -3.00 -22.48
CA ASN A 170 2.14 -2.04 -23.52
C ASN A 170 1.74 -0.68 -22.92
N TYR A 171 2.58 -0.14 -22.04
CA TYR A 171 2.37 1.21 -21.50
C TYR A 171 2.85 2.25 -22.51
N THR A 172 2.26 3.44 -22.45
CA THR A 172 2.55 4.53 -23.38
C THR A 172 3.26 5.67 -22.65
N LYS A 173 4.18 6.35 -23.34
CA LYS A 173 4.84 7.55 -22.82
C LYS A 173 3.79 8.66 -22.65
N PRO A 174 3.55 9.18 -21.44
CA PRO A 174 2.62 10.30 -21.25
C PRO A 174 3.22 11.61 -21.79
N HIS A 175 2.35 12.52 -22.22
CA HIS A 175 2.70 13.91 -22.51
C HIS A 175 2.43 14.77 -21.26
N ILE A 176 3.50 15.22 -20.59
CA ILE A 176 3.40 16.10 -19.41
C ILE A 176 3.36 17.56 -19.86
N HIS A 177 2.46 18.38 -19.31
CA HIS A 177 2.34 19.80 -19.65
C HIS A 177 1.92 20.69 -18.47
N GLU A 178 2.02 22.00 -18.64
CA GLU A 178 1.67 22.99 -17.60
C GLU A 178 0.22 23.50 -17.68
N GLY A 179 -0.49 23.20 -18.77
CA GLY A 179 -1.91 23.55 -18.94
C GLY A 179 -2.84 22.82 -17.97
N TYR A 180 -4.13 23.15 -17.99
CA TYR A 180 -5.09 22.56 -17.06
C TYR A 180 -5.51 21.14 -17.45
N ASN A 181 -5.75 20.85 -18.72
CA ASN A 181 -6.51 19.66 -19.14
C ASN A 181 -5.82 18.33 -18.78
N LEU A 182 -6.58 17.35 -18.33
CA LEU A 182 -6.17 15.96 -18.13
C LEU A 182 -6.93 15.08 -19.12
N GLU A 183 -6.21 14.31 -19.93
CA GLU A 183 -6.79 13.36 -20.87
C GLU A 183 -6.10 12.00 -20.76
N ILE A 184 -6.88 10.95 -20.56
CA ILE A 184 -6.43 9.56 -20.53
C ILE A 184 -7.35 8.78 -21.48
N LYS A 185 -6.80 8.18 -22.53
CA LYS A 185 -7.55 7.34 -23.47
C LYS A 185 -7.21 5.88 -23.26
N GLY A 186 -8.24 5.04 -23.11
CA GLY A 186 -8.08 3.62 -22.86
C GLY A 186 -7.22 3.34 -21.63
N GLY A 187 -7.42 4.08 -20.54
CA GLY A 187 -6.72 3.85 -19.28
C GLY A 187 -7.08 2.48 -18.71
N ARG A 188 -6.11 1.84 -18.06
CA ARG A 188 -6.22 0.55 -17.36
C ARG A 188 -5.63 0.64 -15.96
N HIS A 189 -6.12 -0.18 -15.04
CA HIS A 189 -5.59 -0.20 -13.67
C HIS A 189 -4.31 -1.06 -13.61
N PRO A 190 -3.13 -0.50 -13.30
CA PRO A 190 -1.82 -1.17 -13.49
C PRO A 190 -1.64 -2.47 -12.70
N VAL A 191 -2.36 -2.60 -11.58
CA VAL A 191 -2.35 -3.82 -10.74
C VAL A 191 -3.43 -4.82 -11.16
N ILE A 192 -4.69 -4.40 -11.26
CA ILE A 192 -5.82 -5.30 -11.53
C ILE A 192 -5.72 -5.92 -12.93
N GLU A 193 -5.19 -5.20 -13.92
CA GLU A 193 -5.02 -5.73 -15.28
C GLU A 193 -4.10 -6.96 -15.37
N LYS A 194 -3.26 -7.19 -14.34
CA LYS A 194 -2.40 -8.38 -14.25
C LYS A 194 -3.15 -9.64 -13.82
N PHE A 195 -4.29 -9.48 -13.16
CA PHE A 195 -5.08 -10.59 -12.60
C PHE A 195 -6.35 -10.86 -13.41
N GLU A 196 -6.79 -9.91 -14.23
CA GLU A 196 -7.95 -10.05 -15.11
C GLU A 196 -7.51 -9.98 -16.58
N SER A 197 -7.68 -11.08 -17.32
CA SER A 197 -7.33 -11.17 -18.75
C SER A 197 -8.09 -10.17 -19.63
N ASP A 198 -9.33 -9.83 -19.26
CA ASP A 198 -10.24 -9.01 -20.05
C ASP A 198 -10.57 -7.68 -19.35
N PHE A 199 -9.54 -6.97 -18.87
CA PHE A 199 -9.73 -5.68 -18.22
C PHE A 199 -10.32 -4.62 -19.19
N ILE A 200 -11.47 -4.05 -18.83
CA ILE A 200 -12.15 -3.05 -19.66
C ILE A 200 -11.52 -1.66 -19.46
N SER A 201 -10.86 -1.17 -20.51
CA SER A 201 -10.27 0.17 -20.52
C SER A 201 -11.31 1.29 -20.59
N ASN A 202 -11.02 2.40 -19.90
CA ASN A 202 -11.91 3.56 -19.80
C ASN A 202 -11.18 4.88 -20.08
N ASP A 203 -11.90 5.82 -20.67
CA ASP A 203 -11.39 7.15 -20.96
C ASP A 203 -11.67 8.10 -19.78
N LEU A 204 -10.81 9.09 -19.61
CA LEU A 204 -11.05 10.24 -18.74
C LEU A 204 -10.67 11.52 -19.48
N LEU A 205 -11.53 12.53 -19.43
CA LEU A 205 -11.26 13.88 -19.90
C LEU A 205 -11.71 14.85 -18.82
N LEU A 206 -10.79 15.62 -18.26
CA LEU A 206 -11.10 16.74 -17.37
C LEU A 206 -10.46 18.01 -17.93
N LYS A 207 -11.25 19.00 -18.27
CA LYS A 207 -10.85 20.29 -18.87
C LYS A 207 -11.41 21.45 -18.06
N GLU A 208 -11.00 22.68 -18.36
CA GLU A 208 -11.45 23.83 -17.57
C GLU A 208 -12.98 23.99 -17.55
N GLU A 209 -13.67 23.58 -18.63
CA GLU A 209 -15.13 23.63 -18.72
C GLU A 209 -15.83 22.34 -18.28
N GLU A 210 -15.08 21.34 -17.79
CA GLU A 210 -15.55 20.03 -17.34
C GLU A 210 -14.49 19.41 -16.42
N PHE A 211 -14.49 19.81 -15.15
CA PHE A 211 -13.44 19.42 -14.19
C PHE A 211 -13.96 18.62 -13.01
N VAL A 212 -15.28 18.42 -12.90
CA VAL A 212 -15.89 17.55 -11.90
C VAL A 212 -16.73 16.49 -12.59
N HIS A 213 -16.39 15.22 -12.38
CA HIS A 213 -17.22 14.10 -12.83
C HIS A 213 -17.91 13.45 -11.64
N ILE A 214 -19.25 13.42 -11.67
CA ILE A 214 -20.04 12.63 -10.73
C ILE A 214 -20.22 11.24 -11.33
N LEU A 215 -19.76 10.21 -10.63
CA LEU A 215 -19.87 8.84 -11.06
C LEU A 215 -20.92 8.09 -10.23
N THR A 216 -21.97 7.62 -10.90
CA THR A 216 -23.04 6.82 -10.29
C THR A 216 -23.00 5.38 -10.79
N GLY A 217 -23.58 4.49 -9.99
CA GLY A 217 -23.72 3.09 -10.36
C GLY A 217 -23.54 2.14 -9.19
N PRO A 218 -23.82 0.85 -9.43
CA PRO A 218 -23.78 -0.18 -8.40
C PRO A 218 -22.36 -0.35 -7.83
N ASN A 219 -22.26 -0.73 -6.55
CA ASN A 219 -20.97 -0.83 -5.82
C ASN A 219 -19.98 -1.78 -6.50
N MET A 220 -20.46 -2.86 -7.12
CA MET A 220 -19.64 -3.83 -7.85
C MET A 220 -19.35 -3.48 -9.31
N GLY A 221 -19.80 -2.32 -9.79
CA GLY A 221 -19.66 -1.94 -11.21
C GLY A 221 -18.30 -1.34 -11.58
N GLY A 222 -17.39 -1.15 -10.61
CA GLY A 222 -16.02 -0.68 -10.88
C GLY A 222 -15.77 0.82 -10.64
N LYS A 223 -16.62 1.52 -9.87
CA LYS A 223 -16.44 2.95 -9.55
C LYS A 223 -15.07 3.21 -8.91
N SER A 224 -14.79 2.56 -7.78
CA SER A 224 -13.55 2.71 -7.03
C SER A 224 -12.33 2.31 -7.86
N THR A 225 -12.45 1.30 -8.72
CA THR A 225 -11.40 0.89 -9.66
C THR A 225 -11.07 2.02 -10.64
N PHE A 226 -12.09 2.65 -11.23
CA PHE A 226 -11.90 3.78 -12.14
C PHE A 226 -11.27 4.99 -11.46
N LEU A 227 -11.70 5.31 -10.22
CA LEU A 227 -11.10 6.39 -9.43
C LEU A 227 -9.59 6.14 -9.18
N ARG A 228 -9.27 4.98 -8.60
CA ARG A 228 -7.88 4.60 -8.24
C ARG A 228 -6.99 4.51 -9.47
N GLN A 229 -7.51 3.94 -10.55
CA GLN A 229 -6.78 3.82 -11.81
C GLN A 229 -6.25 5.17 -12.29
N ASN A 230 -7.10 6.20 -12.33
CA ASN A 230 -6.68 7.51 -12.84
C ASN A 230 -5.66 8.18 -11.90
N ALA A 231 -5.82 8.04 -10.58
CA ALA A 231 -4.81 8.51 -9.62
C ALA A 231 -3.45 7.80 -9.80
N LEU A 232 -3.45 6.49 -10.01
CA LEU A 232 -2.24 5.70 -10.25
C LEU A 232 -1.56 6.08 -11.58
N ILE A 233 -2.35 6.33 -12.63
CA ILE A 233 -1.82 6.81 -13.92
C ILE A 233 -1.10 8.15 -13.75
N ILE A 234 -1.71 9.10 -13.04
CA ILE A 234 -1.10 10.41 -12.76
C ILE A 234 0.18 10.23 -11.93
N LEU A 235 0.15 9.37 -10.90
CA LEU A 235 1.31 9.09 -10.06
C LEU A 235 2.47 8.50 -10.87
N LEU A 236 2.22 7.47 -11.69
CA LEU A 236 3.23 6.86 -12.56
C LEU A 236 3.86 7.88 -13.52
N ALA A 237 3.04 8.76 -14.09
CA ALA A 237 3.51 9.81 -14.99
C ALA A 237 4.47 10.78 -14.28
N HIS A 238 4.13 11.23 -13.07
CA HIS A 238 4.99 12.13 -12.27
C HIS A 238 6.22 11.44 -11.68
N MET A 239 6.21 10.11 -11.55
CA MET A 239 7.40 9.31 -11.25
C MET A 239 8.38 9.21 -12.44
N GLY A 240 7.96 9.61 -13.65
CA GLY A 240 8.73 9.47 -14.88
C GLY A 240 8.53 8.13 -15.61
N SER A 241 7.51 7.35 -15.23
CA SER A 241 7.16 6.08 -15.87
C SER A 241 6.28 6.30 -17.10
N PHE A 242 6.27 5.30 -17.98
CA PHE A 242 5.17 5.11 -18.94
C PHE A 242 3.90 4.70 -18.19
N VAL A 243 2.74 4.90 -18.80
CA VAL A 243 1.44 4.71 -18.13
C VAL A 243 0.54 3.69 -18.84
N PRO A 244 -0.35 2.98 -18.11
CA PRO A 244 -1.29 1.99 -18.65
C PRO A 244 -2.45 2.64 -19.43
N ALA A 245 -2.16 3.26 -20.57
CA ALA A 245 -3.15 3.91 -21.43
C ALA A 245 -2.75 3.81 -22.91
N LYS A 246 -3.72 4.01 -23.81
CA LYS A 246 -3.43 4.17 -25.25
C LYS A 246 -2.75 5.49 -25.55
N THR A 247 -3.26 6.57 -24.96
CA THR A 247 -2.62 7.89 -24.94
C THR A 247 -2.92 8.56 -23.60
N ALA A 248 -2.02 9.44 -23.15
CA ALA A 248 -2.20 10.22 -21.94
C ALA A 248 -1.56 11.60 -22.07
N SER A 249 -2.34 12.65 -21.83
CA SER A 249 -1.89 14.03 -21.65
C SER A 249 -2.19 14.44 -20.22
N ILE A 250 -1.14 14.64 -19.42
CA ILE A 250 -1.25 14.80 -17.97
C ILE A 250 -0.67 16.16 -17.57
N PRO A 251 -1.44 17.01 -16.87
CA PRO A 251 -0.94 18.28 -16.40
C PRO A 251 -0.03 18.10 -15.17
N LEU A 252 0.84 19.08 -14.91
CA LEU A 252 1.52 19.17 -13.63
C LEU A 252 0.50 19.21 -12.50
N THR A 253 0.50 18.14 -11.70
CA THR A 253 -0.43 17.92 -10.59
C THR A 253 0.33 18.10 -9.30
N ASP A 254 -0.09 19.03 -8.45
CA ASP A 254 0.63 19.35 -7.22
C ASP A 254 0.38 18.32 -6.10
N LYS A 255 -0.86 17.84 -5.99
CA LYS A 255 -1.31 16.89 -4.98
C LYS A 255 -2.37 15.96 -5.55
N ILE A 256 -2.33 14.70 -5.11
CA ILE A 256 -3.41 13.73 -5.32
C ILE A 256 -4.07 13.50 -3.96
N PHE A 257 -5.34 13.87 -3.86
CA PHE A 257 -6.17 13.63 -2.69
C PHE A 257 -7.09 12.46 -2.92
N SER A 258 -7.25 11.63 -1.90
CA SER A 258 -8.12 10.47 -1.95
C SER A 258 -8.93 10.34 -0.68
N ARG A 259 -10.26 10.32 -0.83
CA ARG A 259 -11.18 9.80 0.16
C ARG A 259 -11.82 8.56 -0.45
N ILE A 260 -11.25 7.40 -0.15
CA ILE A 260 -11.84 6.10 -0.51
C ILE A 260 -12.04 5.35 0.79
N GLY A 261 -13.28 4.91 1.06
CA GLY A 261 -13.65 4.27 2.33
C GLY A 261 -12.58 3.28 2.80
N ALA A 262 -12.04 3.53 3.99
CA ALA A 262 -11.11 2.63 4.66
C ALA A 262 -11.88 1.41 5.18
N SER A 263 -11.25 0.23 5.12
CA SER A 263 -11.63 -0.90 5.97
C SER A 263 -11.46 -0.46 7.44
N ASP A 264 -12.51 -0.64 8.23
CA ASP A 264 -12.66 -0.11 9.60
C ASP A 264 -11.38 -0.19 10.43
N ASN A 265 -10.85 0.96 10.84
CA ASN A 265 -9.79 1.03 11.83
C ASN A 265 -10.41 1.40 13.18
N LEU A 266 -11.09 0.42 13.78
CA LEU A 266 -11.74 0.50 15.11
C LEU A 266 -10.76 0.79 16.26
N ALA A 267 -9.44 0.79 16.01
CA ALA A 267 -8.40 0.89 17.03
C ALA A 267 -8.29 2.27 17.71
N LEU A 268 -8.86 3.35 17.14
CA LEU A 268 -8.68 4.72 17.64
C LEU A 268 -9.87 5.29 18.44
N GLY A 269 -10.97 4.55 18.62
CA GLY A 269 -12.12 5.01 19.40
C GLY A 269 -12.84 6.25 18.83
N GLN A 270 -12.55 6.65 17.60
CA GLN A 270 -13.23 7.73 16.89
C GLN A 270 -14.36 7.17 16.02
N SER A 271 -15.48 7.90 15.92
CA SER A 271 -16.56 7.57 14.99
C SER A 271 -16.02 7.52 13.56
N THR A 272 -16.38 6.48 12.80
CA THR A 272 -15.99 6.31 11.40
C THR A 272 -16.39 7.53 10.55
N PHE A 273 -17.53 8.14 10.88
CA PHE A 273 -18.00 9.37 10.24
C PHE A 273 -17.12 10.59 10.59
N MET A 274 -16.61 10.70 11.81
CA MET A 274 -15.72 11.80 12.20
C MET A 274 -14.39 11.73 11.43
N VAL A 275 -13.80 10.53 11.33
CA VAL A 275 -12.57 10.32 10.54
C VAL A 275 -12.81 10.68 9.08
N GLU A 276 -13.93 10.24 8.52
CA GLU A 276 -14.35 10.60 7.17
C GLU A 276 -14.45 12.13 6.96
N MET A 277 -15.07 12.85 7.90
CA MET A 277 -15.17 14.31 7.83
C MET A 277 -13.82 15.01 7.98
N GLN A 278 -12.93 14.49 8.83
CA GLN A 278 -11.56 15.03 8.97
C GLN A 278 -10.74 14.84 7.69
N GLU A 279 -10.83 13.68 7.05
CA GLU A 279 -10.19 13.41 5.76
C GLU A 279 -10.67 14.42 4.72
N VAL A 280 -11.98 14.66 4.65
CA VAL A 280 -12.57 15.58 3.67
C VAL A 280 -12.21 17.04 3.98
N ALA A 281 -12.21 17.43 5.25
CA ALA A 281 -11.72 18.75 5.66
C ALA A 281 -10.25 18.95 5.24
N ASN A 282 -9.40 17.93 5.39
CA ASN A 282 -8.02 17.97 4.92
C ASN A 282 -7.93 18.15 3.40
N ILE A 283 -8.77 17.46 2.62
CA ILE A 283 -8.85 17.64 1.16
C ILE A 283 -9.21 19.09 0.83
N LEU A 284 -10.32 19.61 1.37
CA LEU A 284 -10.81 20.94 1.03
C LEU A 284 -9.84 22.06 1.43
N ASN A 285 -9.21 21.95 2.60
CA ASN A 285 -8.31 22.98 3.11
C ASN A 285 -6.94 23.02 2.40
N ASN A 286 -6.54 21.94 1.72
CA ASN A 286 -5.21 21.81 1.13
C ASN A 286 -5.19 21.62 -0.39
N SER A 287 -6.36 21.46 -1.01
CA SER A 287 -6.48 21.35 -2.46
C SER A 287 -6.29 22.70 -3.14
N THR A 288 -5.68 22.67 -4.32
CA THR A 288 -5.54 23.82 -5.22
C THR A 288 -6.18 23.51 -6.56
N LYS A 289 -6.28 24.52 -7.45
CA LYS A 289 -6.73 24.33 -8.84
C LYS A 289 -5.87 23.30 -9.62
N LYS A 290 -4.63 23.02 -9.18
CA LYS A 290 -3.74 22.02 -9.79
C LYS A 290 -3.88 20.62 -9.20
N SER A 291 -4.68 20.45 -8.15
CA SER A 291 -4.83 19.18 -7.46
C SER A 291 -5.78 18.25 -8.22
N PHE A 292 -5.58 16.95 -8.03
CA PHE A 292 -6.49 15.90 -8.47
C PHE A 292 -7.12 15.24 -7.25
N VAL A 293 -8.44 15.18 -7.22
CA VAL A 293 -9.22 14.72 -6.06
C VAL A 293 -10.08 13.53 -6.48
N ILE A 294 -10.02 12.46 -5.70
CA ILE A 294 -10.96 11.34 -5.81
C ILE A 294 -11.76 11.21 -4.51
N ILE A 295 -13.07 11.18 -4.61
CA ILE A 295 -14.00 11.00 -3.50
C ILE A 295 -14.89 9.81 -3.83
N ASP A 296 -14.96 8.84 -2.93
CA ASP A 296 -15.77 7.64 -3.06
C ASP A 296 -16.74 7.53 -1.90
N GLU A 297 -18.03 7.72 -2.20
CA GLU A 297 -19.15 7.38 -1.35
C GLU A 297 -19.14 8.08 0.03
N ILE A 298 -18.92 9.40 0.02
CA ILE A 298 -18.98 10.22 1.22
C ILE A 298 -20.38 10.30 1.83
N GLY A 299 -20.46 10.40 3.16
CA GLY A 299 -21.70 10.70 3.88
C GLY A 299 -22.52 9.48 4.26
N ARG A 300 -21.97 8.26 4.10
CA ARG A 300 -22.67 7.01 4.40
C ARG A 300 -22.88 6.74 5.90
N GLY A 301 -22.05 7.32 6.76
CA GLY A 301 -22.10 7.10 8.21
C GLY A 301 -23.17 7.92 8.95
N THR A 302 -24.05 8.63 8.24
CA THR A 302 -25.07 9.51 8.83
C THR A 302 -26.43 9.34 8.15
N SER A 303 -27.43 10.15 8.53
CA SER A 303 -28.75 10.16 7.90
C SER A 303 -28.62 10.43 6.39
N THR A 304 -29.49 9.82 5.58
CA THR A 304 -29.43 9.95 4.10
C THR A 304 -29.45 11.41 3.65
N TYR A 305 -30.33 12.22 4.24
CA TYR A 305 -30.47 13.63 3.89
C TYR A 305 -29.26 14.48 4.35
N ASP A 306 -28.71 14.22 5.54
CA ASP A 306 -27.51 14.93 6.00
C ASP A 306 -26.30 14.57 5.13
N GLY A 307 -26.12 13.28 4.84
CA GLY A 307 -25.04 12.76 4.01
C GLY A 307 -25.08 13.33 2.59
N MET A 308 -26.27 13.36 1.97
CA MET A 308 -26.47 13.97 0.66
C MET A 308 -26.22 15.48 0.68
N SER A 309 -26.70 16.19 1.71
CA SER A 309 -26.52 17.64 1.84
C SER A 309 -25.05 18.02 1.99
N LEU A 310 -24.29 17.25 2.79
CA LEU A 310 -22.86 17.42 2.93
C LEU A 310 -22.14 17.11 1.61
N ALA A 311 -22.45 15.99 0.97
CA ALA A 311 -21.86 15.61 -0.32
C ALA A 311 -22.05 16.72 -1.38
N TRP A 312 -23.25 17.29 -1.45
CA TRP A 312 -23.56 18.44 -2.31
C TRP A 312 -22.72 19.67 -1.96
N ALA A 313 -22.72 20.08 -0.69
CA ALA A 313 -21.98 21.25 -0.23
C ALA A 313 -20.48 21.13 -0.50
N ILE A 314 -19.90 19.95 -0.30
CA ILE A 314 -18.49 19.64 -0.53
C ILE A 314 -18.15 19.71 -2.02
N LEU A 315 -18.97 19.09 -2.87
CA LEU A 315 -18.81 19.15 -4.32
C LEU A 315 -18.91 20.60 -4.83
N LYS A 316 -19.92 21.34 -4.35
CA LYS A 316 -20.14 22.74 -4.71
C LYS A 316 -18.98 23.63 -4.25
N TYR A 317 -18.46 23.42 -3.04
CA TYR A 317 -17.30 24.19 -2.55
C TYR A 317 -16.06 23.94 -3.40
N ASN A 318 -15.79 22.68 -3.79
CA ASN A 318 -14.72 22.39 -4.75
C ASN A 318 -14.95 23.09 -6.09
N HIS A 319 -16.18 23.07 -6.61
CA HIS A 319 -16.55 23.71 -7.87
C HIS A 319 -16.38 25.24 -7.83
N ASP A 320 -16.98 25.91 -6.84
CA ASP A 320 -17.08 27.38 -6.78
C ASP A 320 -15.78 28.03 -6.28
N SER A 321 -15.08 27.39 -5.33
CA SER A 321 -13.97 28.03 -4.60
C SER A 321 -12.59 27.50 -4.96
N ILE A 322 -12.43 26.20 -5.22
CA ILE A 322 -11.10 25.57 -5.42
C ILE A 322 -10.76 25.38 -6.90
N GLY A 323 -11.69 24.81 -7.67
CA GLY A 323 -11.48 24.46 -9.07
C GLY A 323 -10.56 23.25 -9.29
N ALA A 324 -10.39 22.37 -8.30
CA ALA A 324 -9.59 21.15 -8.45
C ALA A 324 -10.33 20.12 -9.31
N LYS A 325 -9.56 19.33 -10.07
CA LYS A 325 -10.09 18.23 -10.88
C LYS A 325 -10.59 17.12 -9.97
N THR A 326 -11.86 16.77 -10.09
CA THR A 326 -12.51 15.88 -9.13
C THR A 326 -13.26 14.75 -9.81
N LEU A 327 -12.99 13.53 -9.37
CA LEU A 327 -13.85 12.38 -9.63
C LEU A 327 -14.62 12.07 -8.34
N PHE A 328 -15.95 12.19 -8.39
CA PHE A 328 -16.84 12.07 -7.26
C PHE A 328 -17.77 10.87 -7.46
N ALA A 329 -17.41 9.71 -6.91
CA ALA A 329 -18.31 8.56 -6.92
C ALA A 329 -19.33 8.65 -5.79
N THR A 330 -20.60 8.44 -6.12
CA THR A 330 -21.70 8.55 -5.15
C THR A 330 -22.79 7.51 -5.39
N HIS A 331 -23.55 7.26 -4.33
CA HIS A 331 -24.77 6.46 -4.33
C HIS A 331 -26.04 7.32 -4.27
N TYR A 332 -25.90 8.62 -4.01
CA TYR A 332 -26.99 9.59 -4.04
C TYR A 332 -27.30 9.94 -5.49
N HIS A 333 -28.31 9.29 -6.06
CA HIS A 333 -28.77 9.54 -7.42
C HIS A 333 -29.40 10.93 -7.58
N GLU A 334 -29.89 11.52 -6.49
CA GLU A 334 -30.43 12.87 -6.41
C GLU A 334 -29.38 13.93 -6.79
N LEU A 335 -28.09 13.70 -6.45
CA LEU A 335 -26.99 14.59 -6.83
C LEU A 335 -26.82 14.71 -8.36
N VAL A 336 -27.29 13.71 -9.13
CA VAL A 336 -27.23 13.75 -10.60
C VAL A 336 -28.13 14.85 -11.15
N ASP A 337 -29.32 15.02 -10.57
CA ASP A 337 -30.27 16.03 -11.02
C ASP A 337 -29.86 17.41 -10.52
N GLU A 338 -29.45 17.53 -9.25
CA GLU A 338 -28.98 18.80 -8.65
C GLU A 338 -27.73 19.35 -9.37
N SER A 339 -26.76 18.48 -9.71
CA SER A 339 -25.51 18.91 -10.34
C SER A 339 -25.66 19.51 -11.73
N LYS A 340 -26.81 19.36 -12.39
CA LYS A 340 -27.07 19.96 -13.70
C LYS A 340 -27.04 21.48 -13.70
N ILE A 341 -27.26 22.11 -12.54
CA ILE A 341 -27.19 23.57 -12.40
C ILE A 341 -25.76 24.10 -12.39
N LEU A 342 -24.77 23.24 -12.12
CA LEU A 342 -23.36 23.60 -12.04
C LEU A 342 -22.69 23.39 -13.41
N SER A 343 -22.22 24.46 -14.03
CA SER A 343 -21.33 24.38 -15.19
C SER A 343 -20.07 23.56 -14.85
N GLY A 344 -19.40 22.90 -15.78
CA GLY A 344 -18.18 22.16 -15.42
C GLY A 344 -18.38 20.85 -14.67
N VAL A 345 -19.60 20.53 -14.25
CA VAL A 345 -19.95 19.23 -13.66
C VAL A 345 -20.61 18.35 -14.71
N LYS A 346 -20.12 17.10 -14.85
CA LYS A 346 -20.70 16.10 -15.74
C LYS A 346 -21.01 14.81 -15.01
N ASN A 347 -22.13 14.21 -15.38
CA ASN A 347 -22.59 12.96 -14.82
C ASN A 347 -22.16 11.80 -15.71
N PHE A 348 -21.59 10.78 -15.07
CA PHE A 348 -21.20 9.53 -15.67
C PHE A 348 -21.77 8.36 -14.87
N SER A 349 -21.87 7.22 -15.53
CA SER A 349 -22.36 6.01 -14.93
C SER A 349 -21.63 4.79 -15.46
N ILE A 350 -21.71 3.69 -14.74
CA ILE A 350 -21.25 2.39 -15.24
C ILE A 350 -22.34 1.80 -16.13
N ALA A 351 -21.95 1.38 -17.34
CA ALA A 351 -22.82 0.66 -18.25
C ALA A 351 -23.22 -0.69 -17.65
N VAL A 352 -24.53 -0.93 -17.65
CA VAL A 352 -25.17 -2.15 -17.18
C VAL A 352 -25.92 -2.76 -18.36
N GLY A 353 -25.69 -4.04 -18.63
CA GLY A 353 -26.49 -4.83 -19.57
C GLY A 353 -27.52 -5.66 -18.80
N GLU A 354 -28.73 -5.75 -19.34
CA GLU A 354 -29.77 -6.67 -18.87
C GLU A 354 -29.99 -7.72 -19.96
N ASN A 355 -29.78 -9.00 -19.62
CA ASN A 355 -30.35 -10.12 -20.38
C ASN A 355 -31.52 -10.69 -19.56
N ASP A 356 -32.46 -11.37 -20.21
CA ASP A 356 -33.80 -11.73 -19.72
C ASP A 356 -33.92 -12.24 -18.27
N GLU A 357 -32.83 -12.74 -17.66
CA GLU A 357 -32.76 -13.08 -16.24
C GLU A 357 -31.46 -12.72 -15.51
N ASN A 358 -30.51 -11.96 -16.09
CA ASN A 358 -29.22 -11.64 -15.46
C ASN A 358 -28.73 -10.22 -15.77
N LEU A 359 -28.29 -9.52 -14.73
CA LEU A 359 -27.67 -8.20 -14.84
C LEU A 359 -26.15 -8.33 -14.97
N ILE A 360 -25.59 -7.78 -16.06
CA ILE A 360 -24.17 -7.87 -16.39
C ILE A 360 -23.55 -6.48 -16.25
N PHE A 361 -22.53 -6.35 -15.40
CA PHE A 361 -21.74 -5.13 -15.28
C PHE A 361 -20.68 -5.08 -16.38
N LEU A 362 -20.86 -4.17 -17.35
CA LEU A 362 -19.92 -4.04 -18.47
C LEU A 362 -18.62 -3.32 -18.09
N ARG A 363 -18.56 -2.75 -16.86
CA ARG A 363 -17.39 -2.01 -16.31
C ARG A 363 -16.92 -0.85 -17.21
N LYS A 364 -17.77 -0.41 -18.15
CA LYS A 364 -17.53 0.71 -19.05
C LYS A 364 -18.18 1.97 -18.47
N ILE A 365 -17.41 3.05 -18.38
CA ILE A 365 -17.92 4.36 -17.97
C ILE A 365 -18.56 5.05 -19.18
N ILE A 366 -19.82 5.46 -19.02
CA ILE A 366 -20.62 6.12 -20.05
C ILE A 366 -21.21 7.44 -19.53
N PRO A 367 -21.39 8.46 -20.38
CA PRO A 367 -22.05 9.70 -19.99
C PRO A 367 -23.49 9.47 -19.53
N GLY A 368 -23.97 10.32 -18.62
CA GLY A 368 -25.29 10.25 -18.00
C GLY A 368 -25.25 9.66 -16.59
N GLY A 369 -26.34 9.81 -15.84
CA GLY A 369 -26.49 9.20 -14.52
C GLY A 369 -27.56 8.12 -14.53
N ILE A 370 -27.41 7.13 -13.64
CA ILE A 370 -28.41 6.09 -13.46
C ILE A 370 -29.50 6.60 -12.50
N LYS A 371 -30.76 6.52 -12.92
CA LYS A 371 -31.92 6.86 -12.07
C LYS A 371 -32.45 5.71 -11.22
N LYS A 372 -32.05 4.46 -11.50
CA LYS A 372 -32.54 3.26 -10.80
C LYS A 372 -31.43 2.61 -9.98
N SER A 373 -31.70 2.35 -8.72
CA SER A 373 -30.80 1.53 -7.91
C SER A 373 -30.95 0.05 -8.27
N TYR A 374 -29.83 -0.63 -8.47
CA TYR A 374 -29.78 -2.07 -8.76
C TYR A 374 -29.59 -2.92 -7.50
N GLY A 375 -29.81 -2.37 -6.30
CA GLY A 375 -29.56 -3.08 -5.04
C GLY A 375 -30.35 -4.39 -4.90
N ILE A 376 -31.65 -4.38 -5.23
CA ILE A 376 -32.50 -5.58 -5.21
C ILE A 376 -32.01 -6.62 -6.24
N GLU A 377 -31.48 -6.15 -7.37
CA GLU A 377 -31.01 -6.99 -8.45
C GLU A 377 -29.69 -7.67 -8.10
N VAL A 378 -28.79 -6.94 -7.44
CA VAL A 378 -27.57 -7.51 -6.83
C VAL A 378 -27.92 -8.53 -5.75
N ALA A 379 -28.92 -8.27 -4.92
CA ALA A 379 -29.41 -9.21 -3.91
C ALA A 379 -29.92 -10.52 -4.54
N ARG A 380 -30.64 -10.43 -5.67
CA ARG A 380 -31.10 -11.59 -6.44
C ARG A 380 -29.92 -12.42 -6.95
N ILE A 381 -28.91 -11.77 -7.52
CA ILE A 381 -27.68 -12.43 -8.01
C ILE A 381 -26.90 -13.10 -6.86
N ALA A 382 -26.91 -12.50 -5.67
CA ALA A 382 -26.30 -13.07 -4.47
C ALA A 382 -27.04 -14.31 -3.93
N GLY A 383 -28.17 -14.70 -4.54
CA GLY A 383 -28.93 -15.90 -4.18
C GLY A 383 -30.00 -15.68 -3.11
N ILE A 384 -30.40 -14.43 -2.84
CA ILE A 384 -31.53 -14.15 -1.94
C ILE A 384 -32.83 -14.69 -2.57
N GLY A 385 -33.62 -15.43 -1.77
CA GLY A 385 -34.81 -16.13 -2.24
C GLY A 385 -35.86 -15.22 -2.89
N ASN A 386 -36.54 -15.73 -3.92
CA ASN A 386 -37.50 -14.97 -4.74
C ASN A 386 -38.63 -14.31 -3.93
N GLU A 387 -39.07 -14.93 -2.84
CA GLU A 387 -40.11 -14.36 -1.96
C GLU A 387 -39.65 -13.04 -1.31
N ILE A 388 -38.41 -12.98 -0.83
CA ILE A 388 -37.80 -11.77 -0.25
C ILE A 388 -37.60 -10.70 -1.33
N ILE A 389 -37.14 -11.10 -2.52
CA ILE A 389 -36.97 -10.18 -3.66
C ILE A 389 -38.30 -9.55 -4.07
N LEU A 390 -39.37 -10.34 -4.14
CA LEU A 390 -40.72 -9.85 -4.45
C LEU A 390 -41.20 -8.85 -3.41
N GLU A 391 -40.97 -9.13 -2.13
CA GLU A 391 -41.38 -8.24 -1.05
C GLU A 391 -40.57 -6.92 -1.05
N ALA A 392 -39.26 -6.99 -1.25
CA ALA A 392 -38.41 -5.82 -1.41
C ALA A 392 -38.86 -4.94 -2.60
N ARG A 393 -39.26 -5.56 -3.72
CA ARG A 393 -39.79 -4.82 -4.90
C ARG A 393 -41.12 -4.12 -4.59
N LYS A 394 -42.01 -4.72 -3.79
CA LYS A 394 -43.25 -4.05 -3.36
C LYS A 394 -42.95 -2.84 -2.49
N MET A 395 -42.05 -2.99 -1.52
CA MET A 395 -41.64 -1.90 -0.63
C MET A 395 -41.00 -0.75 -1.41
N LEU A 396 -40.10 -1.05 -2.35
CA LEU A 396 -39.47 -0.05 -3.21
C LEU A 396 -40.51 0.75 -4.00
N LYS A 397 -41.49 0.08 -4.62
CA LYS A 397 -42.59 0.75 -5.35
C LYS A 397 -43.40 1.68 -4.44
N LYS A 398 -43.66 1.26 -3.20
CA LYS A 398 -44.37 2.11 -2.22
C LYS A 398 -43.57 3.38 -1.91
N LEU A 399 -42.28 3.25 -1.61
CA LEU A 399 -41.40 4.38 -1.32
C LEU A 399 -41.25 5.33 -2.52
N GLU A 400 -41.16 4.81 -3.75
CA GLU A 400 -41.09 5.61 -4.98
C GLU A 400 -42.38 6.41 -5.24
N LEU A 401 -43.54 5.87 -4.85
CA LEU A 401 -44.83 6.55 -4.97
C LEU A 401 -44.97 7.66 -3.92
N GLU A 402 -44.55 7.41 -2.69
CA GLU A 402 -44.53 8.41 -1.61
C GLU A 402 -43.60 9.58 -1.97
N HIS A 403 -42.38 9.32 -2.46
CA HIS A 403 -41.44 10.37 -2.90
C HIS A 403 -41.89 11.17 -4.12
N LYS A 404 -42.82 10.67 -4.94
CA LYS A 404 -43.41 11.44 -6.05
C LYS A 404 -44.48 12.42 -5.58
N GLY A 405 -45.14 12.15 -4.45
CA GLY A 405 -46.12 13.06 -3.84
C GLY A 405 -45.47 14.31 -3.26
N ASP A 406 -44.28 14.18 -2.67
CA ASP A 406 -43.56 15.28 -2.01
C ASP A 406 -42.79 16.22 -2.96
N LYS A 407 -42.65 15.88 -4.25
CA LYS A 407 -41.93 16.72 -5.22
C LYS A 407 -42.68 18.00 -5.62
N ILE A 408 -43.93 18.18 -5.20
CA ILE A 408 -44.73 19.39 -5.51
C ILE A 408 -44.56 20.48 -4.44
N SER A 409 -44.03 20.17 -3.25
CA SER A 409 -44.00 21.08 -2.10
C SER A 409 -42.62 21.64 -1.69
N GLN A 410 -41.53 21.30 -2.39
CA GLN A 410 -40.17 21.71 -1.99
C GLN A 410 -39.36 22.47 -3.06
N LEU A 411 -40.00 23.41 -3.77
CA LEU A 411 -39.31 24.34 -4.66
C LEU A 411 -39.30 25.77 -4.09
N SER A 412 -38.39 26.04 -3.17
CA SER A 412 -37.86 27.40 -2.94
C SER A 412 -36.55 27.36 -2.16
N PHE A 413 -35.42 27.31 -2.86
CA PHE A 413 -34.14 27.77 -2.32
C PHE A 413 -33.59 28.87 -3.21
N GLY A 414 -33.91 30.11 -2.84
CA GLY A 414 -33.38 31.34 -3.41
C GLY A 414 -33.24 32.40 -2.31
N ASP A 415 -32.00 32.87 -2.17
CA ASP A 415 -31.50 34.05 -1.44
C ASP A 415 -31.53 34.14 0.09
N PHE A 416 -30.34 34.38 0.62
CA PHE A 416 -30.05 34.84 1.97
C PHE A 416 -30.44 36.31 2.13
N GLY A 417 -31.27 36.61 3.13
CA GLY A 417 -31.36 37.95 3.73
C GLY A 417 -32.77 38.38 4.12
N TYR A 418 -32.95 38.67 5.42
CA TYR A 418 -34.12 39.28 6.07
C TYR A 418 -35.36 38.40 6.31
N LYS A 419 -35.59 38.09 7.60
CA LYS A 419 -36.91 37.73 8.13
C LYS A 419 -37.85 38.94 8.05
N PRO A 420 -39.07 38.74 7.52
CA PRO A 420 -40.24 38.99 8.36
C PRO A 420 -41.13 37.74 8.40
N GLU A 421 -41.87 37.59 9.51
CA GLU A 421 -42.86 36.53 9.71
C GLU A 421 -43.90 36.55 8.59
N ILE A 422 -43.99 35.47 7.82
CA ILE A 422 -45.08 35.21 6.88
C ILE A 422 -45.86 34.04 7.46
N GLN A 423 -47.07 34.30 7.95
CA GLN A 423 -48.08 33.28 8.18
C GLN A 423 -48.39 32.63 6.83
N ILE A 424 -48.03 31.36 6.69
CA ILE A 424 -48.38 30.54 5.53
C ILE A 424 -49.88 30.25 5.68
N ILE A 425 -50.71 30.93 4.88
CA ILE A 425 -52.09 30.54 4.68
C ILE A 425 -52.03 29.32 3.76
N GLU A 426 -52.15 28.12 4.33
CA GLU A 426 -52.51 26.92 3.58
C GLU A 426 -53.82 27.23 2.85
N LYS A 427 -53.75 27.38 1.53
CA LYS A 427 -54.95 27.57 0.73
C LYS A 427 -55.62 26.20 0.62
N GLU A 428 -56.56 25.94 1.53
CA GLU A 428 -57.38 24.73 1.52
C GLU A 428 -57.98 24.54 0.12
N SER A 429 -58.02 23.29 -0.35
CA SER A 429 -58.70 22.98 -1.61
C SER A 429 -60.18 23.35 -1.47
N GLU A 430 -60.80 23.89 -2.53
CA GLU A 430 -62.24 24.23 -2.54
C GLU A 430 -63.11 23.03 -2.11
N VAL A 431 -62.62 21.81 -2.35
CA VAL A 431 -63.24 20.55 -1.92
C VAL A 431 -63.15 20.32 -0.41
N GLU A 432 -62.05 20.71 0.22
CA GLU A 432 -61.84 20.55 1.67
C GLU A 432 -62.72 21.51 2.48
N GLU A 433 -62.86 22.76 2.04
CA GLU A 433 -63.80 23.71 2.63
C GLU A 433 -65.25 23.24 2.48
N GLU A 434 -65.61 22.72 1.31
CA GLU A 434 -66.97 22.23 1.05
C GLU A 434 -67.29 21.01 1.91
N ILE A 435 -66.34 20.10 2.14
CA ILE A 435 -66.52 18.96 3.04
C ILE A 435 -66.71 19.39 4.50
N LYS A 436 -65.93 20.36 4.99
CA LYS A 436 -66.04 20.86 6.37
C LYS A 436 -67.38 21.52 6.67
N ASN A 437 -68.03 22.10 5.66
CA ASN A 437 -69.28 22.82 5.80
C ASN A 437 -70.54 21.95 5.62
N ILE A 438 -70.40 20.64 5.35
CA ILE A 438 -71.55 19.72 5.25
C ILE A 438 -72.03 19.34 6.66
N ASP A 439 -73.25 19.73 6.99
CA ASP A 439 -73.94 19.23 8.17
C ASP A 439 -74.56 17.85 7.89
N ILE A 440 -73.78 16.81 8.16
CA ILE A 440 -74.15 15.40 7.91
C ILE A 440 -75.44 15.01 8.65
N ASN A 441 -75.76 15.65 9.77
CA ASN A 441 -76.93 15.29 10.58
C ASN A 441 -78.25 15.87 10.05
N ASN A 442 -78.18 16.75 9.04
CA ASN A 442 -79.34 17.52 8.56
C ASN A 442 -79.56 17.44 7.04
N ILE A 443 -78.89 16.49 6.37
CA ILE A 443 -79.07 16.22 4.94
C ILE A 443 -79.90 14.95 4.72
N THR A 444 -80.72 14.93 3.67
CA THR A 444 -81.41 13.70 3.29
C THR A 444 -80.46 12.75 2.55
N PRO A 445 -80.74 11.43 2.51
CA PRO A 445 -79.89 10.48 1.78
C PRO A 445 -79.72 10.81 0.29
N ILE A 446 -80.70 11.50 -0.32
CA ILE A 446 -80.63 11.93 -1.72
C ILE A 446 -79.66 13.12 -1.87
N ASP A 447 -79.72 14.10 -0.96
CA ASP A 447 -78.81 15.25 -0.97
C ASP A 447 -77.36 14.82 -0.76
N ALA A 448 -77.13 13.84 0.12
CA ALA A 448 -75.81 13.26 0.33
C ALA A 448 -75.20 12.67 -0.96
N LEU A 449 -76.02 11.98 -1.78
CA LEU A 449 -75.56 11.42 -3.05
C LEU A 449 -75.25 12.50 -4.08
N VAL A 450 -76.04 13.58 -4.13
CA VAL A 450 -75.80 14.73 -5.02
C VAL A 450 -74.51 15.47 -4.64
N ILE A 451 -74.29 15.70 -3.34
CA ILE A 451 -73.08 16.34 -2.82
C ILE A 451 -71.84 15.47 -3.14
N LEU A 452 -71.90 14.15 -2.90
CA LEU A 452 -70.82 13.23 -3.25
C LEU A 452 -70.52 13.21 -4.75
N GLN A 453 -71.54 13.32 -5.60
CA GLN A 453 -71.36 13.39 -7.04
C GLN A 453 -70.68 14.70 -7.47
N SER A 454 -71.03 15.83 -6.83
CA SER A 454 -70.40 17.14 -7.04
C SER A 454 -68.91 17.13 -6.63
N LEU A 455 -68.61 16.65 -5.42
CA LEU A 455 -67.24 16.54 -4.91
C LEU A 455 -66.38 15.64 -5.82
N LYS A 456 -66.93 14.51 -6.28
CA LYS A 456 -66.24 13.61 -7.20
C LYS A 456 -65.96 14.24 -8.57
N LYS A 457 -66.79 15.18 -9.02
CA LYS A 457 -66.57 15.92 -10.26
C LYS A 457 -65.45 16.94 -10.08
N LYS A 458 -65.46 17.71 -8.99
CA LYS A 458 -64.44 18.71 -8.65
C LYS A 458 -63.03 18.12 -8.41
N VAL A 459 -62.94 16.87 -7.97
CA VAL A 459 -61.64 16.17 -7.79
C VAL A 459 -61.12 15.56 -9.11
N ARG A 460 -61.98 15.41 -10.13
CA ARG A 460 -61.61 14.84 -11.44
C ARG A 460 -61.22 15.88 -12.48
N GLU A 461 -61.71 17.11 -12.34
CA GLU A 461 -61.21 18.31 -13.05
C GLU A 461 -59.94 18.80 -12.38
#